data_AF-A0A967HFJ6-F1
#
_entry.id   AF-A0A967HFJ6-F1
#
_cell.length_a   1.000
_cell.length_b   1.000
_cell.length_c   1.000
_cell.angle_alpha   90.00
_cell.angle_beta   90.00
_cell.angle_gamma   90.00
#
_symmetry.space_group_name_H-M   'P 1'
#
loop_
_entity.id
_entity.type
_entity.pdbx_description
1 polymer ?
#
loop_
_entity_poly.entity_id
_entity_poly.type
_entity_poly.pdbx_seq_one_letter_code
_entity_poly.pdbx_strand_id
1 'polypeptide(L)'
;AWRDGRVELCAPCRAGRTLSVEIRPAPGRPLWLRPRVRVRGPGYTEFADGYGYALALAGRTPPVERPDPAAWLRALGSAGGSDYRDLVERYAAAYAPLAEEIRRDTLLLVGNSHIDAAWLWRWDETVDVIRNTWRTSLKLAEIFPGYIFAASSAAYYDAMDRYEPTLADSLRTAVEDGMWALVGGWWVESDLNLPPGESLVRQGLYGQRYFERRYGRRARVAWTPDSFGYPWTLPQILKGQGFEYFVTQKIRWNDSTEFPHNAFYWEGR
;
A
#
# COMPACT_ATOMS: atom_id res chain seq x y z
N ALA A 1 -25.98 5.17 21.78
CA ALA A 1 -26.60 4.58 20.57
C ALA A 1 -26.81 5.69 19.54
N TRP A 2 -26.35 5.52 18.30
CA TRP A 2 -26.52 6.50 17.24
C TRP A 2 -27.97 6.48 16.76
N ARG A 3 -28.70 7.59 16.93
CA ARG A 3 -30.03 7.82 16.35
C ARG A 3 -30.02 9.20 15.71
N ASP A 4 -30.30 9.26 14.41
CA ASP A 4 -30.52 10.49 13.64
C ASP A 4 -29.44 11.57 13.81
N GLY A 5 -28.16 11.20 13.74
CA GLY A 5 -27.05 12.16 13.84
C GLY A 5 -26.79 12.70 15.24
N ARG A 6 -27.49 12.20 16.28
CA ARG A 6 -27.26 12.56 17.68
C ARG A 6 -26.46 11.49 18.40
N VAL A 7 -25.36 11.92 19.03
CA VAL A 7 -24.47 11.10 19.85
C VAL A 7 -24.45 11.64 21.26
N GLU A 8 -24.88 10.82 22.23
CA GLU A 8 -24.70 11.13 23.64
C GLU A 8 -23.28 10.75 24.08
N LEU A 9 -22.51 11.72 24.56
CA LEU A 9 -21.13 11.55 24.99
C LEU A 9 -21.05 11.09 26.46
N CYS A 10 -22.01 11.49 27.30
CA CYS A 10 -22.16 11.00 28.68
C CYS A 10 -23.52 11.35 29.29
N ALA A 11 -24.05 10.47 30.16
CA ALA A 11 -25.23 10.70 30.99
C ALA A 11 -25.20 9.87 32.31
N PRO A 12 -25.14 10.51 33.49
CA PRO A 12 -24.79 11.91 33.70
C PRO A 12 -23.29 12.12 33.47
N CYS A 13 -22.89 13.26 32.90
CA CYS A 13 -21.49 13.67 32.93
C CYS A 13 -21.09 14.08 34.35
N ARG A 14 -19.78 14.22 34.61
CA ARG A 14 -19.23 14.58 35.95
C ARG A 14 -19.81 15.88 36.54
N ALA A 15 -20.34 16.77 35.70
CA ALA A 15 -21.05 17.99 36.09
C ALA A 15 -22.58 17.81 36.30
N GLY A 16 -23.07 16.57 36.36
CA GLY A 16 -24.48 16.22 36.61
C GLY A 16 -25.43 16.41 35.43
N ARG A 17 -24.94 16.78 34.24
CA ARG A 17 -25.76 16.99 33.03
C ARG A 17 -25.41 15.98 31.95
N THR A 18 -26.36 15.64 31.09
CA THR A 18 -26.10 14.86 29.88
C THR A 18 -25.45 15.75 28.81
N LEU A 19 -24.38 15.28 28.18
CA LEU A 19 -23.76 15.94 27.03
C LEU A 19 -24.09 15.14 25.78
N SER A 20 -24.77 15.75 24.81
CA SER A 20 -25.02 15.15 23.51
C SER A 20 -24.62 16.10 22.39
N VAL A 21 -23.99 15.56 21.34
CA VAL A 21 -23.63 16.26 20.10
C VAL A 21 -24.62 15.86 19.01
N GLU A 22 -25.12 16.83 18.26
CA GLU A 22 -25.96 16.60 17.09
C GLU A 22 -25.21 17.05 15.83
N ILE A 23 -25.02 16.14 14.88
CA ILE A 23 -24.35 16.37 13.61
C ILE A 23 -25.43 16.47 12.54
N ARG A 24 -25.62 17.67 11.96
CA ARG A 24 -26.51 17.88 10.82
C ARG A 24 -25.72 18.14 9.54
N PRO A 25 -26.07 17.50 8.41
CA PRO A 25 -25.54 17.89 7.10
C PRO A 25 -25.91 19.34 6.78
N ALA A 26 -25.00 20.10 6.19
CA ALA A 26 -25.37 21.41 5.65
C ALA A 26 -26.34 21.24 4.47
N PRO A 27 -27.46 22.00 4.39
CA PRO A 27 -28.43 21.87 3.30
C PRO A 27 -27.76 21.98 1.94
N GLY A 28 -27.96 21.00 1.06
CA GLY A 28 -27.40 20.99 -0.30
C GLY A 28 -25.93 20.59 -0.41
N ARG A 29 -25.23 20.28 0.69
CA ARG A 29 -23.90 19.65 0.63
C ARG A 29 -24.02 18.16 0.99
N PRO A 30 -23.60 17.24 0.11
CA PRO A 30 -23.50 15.84 0.50
C PRO A 30 -22.51 15.72 1.68
N LEU A 31 -22.81 14.81 2.61
CA LEU A 31 -21.98 14.54 3.80
C LEU A 31 -20.50 14.25 3.45
N TRP A 32 -20.29 13.84 2.20
CA TRP A 32 -19.01 13.65 1.54
C TRP A 32 -19.01 14.40 0.20
N LEU A 33 -18.08 15.34 0.03
CA LEU A 33 -17.75 15.86 -1.30
C LEU A 33 -16.91 14.79 -1.99
N ARG A 34 -17.30 14.37 -3.21
CA ARG A 34 -16.38 13.58 -4.06
C ARG A 34 -15.08 14.40 -4.19
N PRO A 35 -13.90 13.84 -3.86
CA PRO A 35 -12.64 14.54 -4.09
C PRO A 35 -12.59 14.95 -5.56
N ARG A 36 -12.50 16.26 -5.83
CA ARG A 36 -12.16 16.71 -7.18
C ARG A 36 -10.67 16.45 -7.35
N VAL A 37 -10.33 15.27 -7.84
CA VAL A 37 -8.96 14.95 -8.23
C VAL A 37 -8.70 15.69 -9.54
N ARG A 38 -7.90 16.75 -9.48
CA ARG A 38 -7.16 17.23 -10.65
C ARG A 38 -5.73 16.77 -10.45
N VAL A 39 -5.17 16.10 -11.45
CA VAL A 39 -3.72 15.99 -11.57
C VAL A 39 -3.24 17.43 -11.77
N ARG A 40 -2.70 18.02 -10.70
CA ARG A 40 -2.11 19.35 -10.77
C ARG A 40 -0.91 19.23 -11.71
N GLY A 41 -0.73 20.22 -12.59
CA GLY A 41 0.52 20.33 -13.34
C GLY A 41 1.72 20.42 -12.38
N PRO A 42 2.93 20.06 -12.83
CA PRO A 42 4.11 20.05 -11.99
C PRO A 42 4.34 21.42 -11.35
N GLY A 43 4.65 21.42 -10.05
CA GLY A 43 5.02 22.60 -9.28
C GLY A 43 6.36 22.38 -8.58
N TYR A 44 6.62 23.20 -7.56
CA TYR A 44 7.88 23.16 -6.80
C TYR A 44 8.25 21.74 -6.36
N THR A 45 7.31 21.01 -5.75
CA THR A 45 7.57 19.65 -5.22
C THR A 45 8.00 18.70 -6.33
N GLU A 46 7.26 18.65 -7.44
CA GLU A 46 7.59 17.77 -8.56
C GLU A 46 8.96 18.09 -9.17
N PHE A 47 9.33 19.38 -9.28
CA PHE A 47 10.65 19.76 -9.78
C PHE A 47 11.76 19.54 -8.75
N ALA A 48 11.47 19.65 -7.45
CA ALA A 48 12.44 19.40 -6.38
C ALA A 48 12.72 17.90 -6.25
N ASP A 49 11.68 17.07 -6.30
CA ASP A 49 11.79 15.61 -6.35
C ASP A 49 12.47 15.18 -7.65
N GLY A 50 12.11 15.81 -8.78
CA GLY A 50 12.77 15.64 -10.07
C GLY A 50 14.30 15.84 -10.02
N TYR A 51 14.78 16.79 -9.22
CA TYR A 51 16.22 17.01 -9.04
C TYR A 51 16.86 15.82 -8.30
N GLY A 52 16.19 15.34 -7.24
CA GLY A 52 16.61 14.17 -6.49
C GLY A 52 16.67 12.92 -7.34
N TYR A 53 15.63 12.69 -8.17
CA TYR A 53 15.60 11.58 -9.12
C TYR A 53 16.68 11.70 -10.19
N ALA A 54 16.88 12.88 -10.76
CA ALA A 54 17.93 13.10 -11.76
C ALA A 54 19.31 12.81 -11.17
N LEU A 55 19.59 13.25 -9.94
CA LEU A 55 20.85 12.96 -9.25
C LEU A 55 21.03 11.45 -9.01
N ALA A 56 19.98 10.77 -8.55
CA ALA A 56 20.02 9.34 -8.24
C ALA A 56 20.13 8.46 -9.49
N LEU A 57 19.42 8.80 -10.57
CA LEU A 57 19.34 7.99 -11.80
C LEU A 57 20.51 8.28 -12.76
N ALA A 58 20.94 9.53 -12.88
CA ALA A 58 22.04 9.91 -13.76
C ALA A 58 23.42 9.60 -13.16
N GLY A 59 23.50 9.37 -11.85
CA GLY A 59 24.77 9.15 -11.14
C GLY A 59 25.74 10.35 -11.18
N ARG A 60 25.24 11.53 -11.53
CA ARG A 60 25.98 12.80 -11.69
C ARG A 60 25.10 13.98 -11.34
N THR A 61 25.71 15.12 -11.04
CA THR A 61 24.96 16.37 -10.86
C THR A 61 24.21 16.72 -12.15
N PRO A 62 22.88 16.84 -12.12
CA PRO A 62 22.12 17.20 -13.32
C PRO A 62 22.44 18.64 -13.73
N PRO A 63 22.44 18.96 -15.04
CA PRO A 63 22.62 20.32 -15.57
C PRO A 63 21.37 21.20 -15.36
N VAL A 64 20.68 21.01 -14.23
CA VAL A 64 19.50 21.76 -13.81
C VAL A 64 19.76 22.25 -12.41
N GLU A 65 19.54 23.53 -12.15
CA GLU A 65 19.68 24.08 -10.80
C GLU A 65 18.65 23.45 -9.87
N ARG A 66 19.03 23.21 -8.61
CA ARG A 66 18.08 22.76 -7.60
C ARG A 66 17.02 23.84 -7.39
N PRO A 67 15.72 23.51 -7.44
CA PRO A 67 14.65 24.48 -7.16
C PRO A 67 14.85 25.23 -5.84
N ASP A 68 14.93 26.56 -5.91
CA ASP A 68 15.01 27.42 -4.72
C ASP A 68 13.61 27.59 -4.10
N PRO A 69 13.35 27.01 -2.90
CA PRO A 69 12.05 27.17 -2.24
C PRO A 69 11.66 28.64 -2.02
N ALA A 70 12.62 29.52 -1.79
CA ALA A 70 12.34 30.93 -1.54
C ALA A 70 11.86 31.64 -2.82
N ALA A 71 12.46 31.34 -3.98
CA ALA A 71 12.00 31.85 -5.28
C ALA A 71 10.58 31.38 -5.62
N TRP A 72 10.29 30.10 -5.40
CA TRP A 72 8.96 29.53 -5.63
C TRP A 72 7.89 30.10 -4.70
N LEU A 73 8.24 30.34 -3.42
CA LEU A 73 7.34 30.98 -2.47
C LEU A 73 7.03 32.44 -2.84
N ARG A 74 8.05 33.20 -3.28
CA ARG A 74 7.85 34.58 -3.79
C ARG A 74 6.93 34.59 -5.01
N ALA A 75 7.16 33.68 -5.96
CA ALA A 75 6.34 33.57 -7.16
C ALA A 75 4.88 33.20 -6.88
N LEU A 76 4.61 32.37 -5.86
CA LEU A 76 3.26 32.08 -5.38
C LEU A 76 2.53 33.32 -4.84
N GLY A 77 3.27 34.26 -4.26
CA GLY A 77 2.73 35.52 -3.73
C GLY A 77 2.54 36.62 -4.78
N SER A 78 3.00 36.42 -6.02
CA SER A 78 2.89 37.41 -7.10
C SER A 78 1.43 37.57 -7.57
N ALA A 79 1.01 38.82 -7.83
CA ALA A 79 -0.31 39.10 -8.37
C ALA A 79 -0.42 38.57 -9.82
N GLY A 80 -1.43 37.74 -10.09
CA GLY A 80 -1.69 37.22 -11.45
C GLY A 80 -0.95 35.93 -11.83
N GLY A 81 -0.07 35.41 -10.96
CA GLY A 81 0.55 34.09 -11.11
C GLY A 81 1.41 33.91 -12.37
N SER A 82 1.87 35.00 -12.99
CA SER A 82 2.84 34.97 -14.10
C SER A 82 4.15 34.36 -13.65
N ASP A 83 4.70 34.84 -12.53
CA ASP A 83 6.01 34.45 -12.05
C ASP A 83 6.06 32.95 -11.71
N TYR A 84 4.94 32.41 -11.21
CA TYR A 84 4.81 30.98 -10.95
C TYR A 84 4.79 30.16 -12.24
N ARG A 85 4.09 30.63 -13.27
CA ARG A 85 4.07 29.97 -14.59
C ARG A 85 5.44 30.03 -15.26
N ASP A 86 6.13 31.16 -15.18
CA ASP A 86 7.48 31.33 -15.73
C ASP A 86 8.48 30.39 -15.07
N LEU A 87 8.37 30.17 -13.74
CA LEU A 87 9.17 29.16 -13.05
C LEU A 87 8.83 27.76 -13.54
N VAL A 88 7.55 27.41 -13.65
CA VAL A 88 7.12 26.09 -14.16
C VAL A 88 7.67 25.84 -15.57
N GLU A 89 7.54 26.80 -16.49
CA GLU A 89 8.04 26.69 -17.86
C GLU A 89 9.57 26.57 -17.91
N ARG A 90 10.28 27.38 -17.13
CA ARG A 90 11.75 27.33 -17.04
C ARG A 90 12.25 25.97 -16.55
N TYR A 91 11.68 25.46 -15.46
CA TYR A 91 12.09 24.16 -14.93
C TYR A 91 11.66 23.03 -15.87
N ALA A 92 10.47 23.08 -16.47
CA ALA A 92 10.06 22.11 -17.47
C ALA A 92 11.03 22.04 -18.65
N ALA A 93 11.48 23.19 -19.17
CA ALA A 93 12.48 23.26 -20.23
C ALA A 93 13.85 22.73 -19.78
N ALA A 94 14.27 23.03 -18.54
CA ALA A 94 15.53 22.55 -18.00
C ALA A 94 15.55 21.02 -17.80
N TYR A 95 14.43 20.42 -17.40
CA TYR A 95 14.29 18.97 -17.27
C TYR A 95 14.06 18.24 -18.59
N ALA A 96 13.64 18.92 -19.66
CA ALA A 96 13.31 18.27 -20.93
C ALA A 96 14.47 17.41 -21.51
N PRO A 97 15.75 17.86 -21.50
CA PRO A 97 16.87 17.03 -21.96
C PRO A 97 17.17 15.83 -21.04
N LEU A 98 16.79 15.91 -19.76
CA LEU A 98 16.95 14.81 -18.81
C LEU A 98 15.76 13.85 -18.81
N ALA A 99 14.67 14.19 -19.49
CA ALA A 99 13.44 13.41 -19.44
C ALA A 99 13.67 11.99 -19.97
N GLU A 100 14.48 11.79 -21.02
CA GLU A 100 14.80 10.45 -21.52
C GLU A 100 15.64 9.64 -20.51
N GLU A 101 16.61 10.26 -19.86
CA GLU A 101 17.47 9.61 -18.86
C GLU A 101 16.68 9.25 -17.58
N ILE A 102 15.84 10.17 -17.11
CA ILE A 102 14.97 9.97 -15.93
C ILE A 102 13.87 8.94 -16.21
N ARG A 103 13.34 8.89 -17.44
CA ARG A 103 12.25 7.97 -17.82
C ARG A 103 12.76 6.67 -18.47
N ARG A 104 14.07 6.44 -18.50
CA ARG A 104 14.65 5.21 -19.07
C ARG A 104 14.15 3.98 -18.33
N ASP A 105 14.04 4.08 -17.01
CA ASP A 105 13.73 2.95 -16.14
C ASP A 105 12.22 2.90 -15.84
N THR A 106 11.68 1.69 -15.71
CA THR A 106 10.27 1.48 -15.38
C THR A 106 10.12 1.30 -13.87
N LEU A 107 9.31 2.15 -13.24
CA LEU A 107 8.91 2.00 -11.84
C LEU A 107 7.55 1.32 -11.78
N LEU A 108 7.51 0.12 -11.20
CA LEU A 108 6.26 -0.59 -10.90
C LEU A 108 5.90 -0.34 -9.44
N LEU A 109 4.77 0.32 -9.21
CA LEU A 109 4.26 0.63 -7.88
C LEU A 109 3.06 -0.25 -7.59
N VAL A 110 3.08 -0.91 -6.43
CA VAL A 110 1.98 -1.75 -5.96
C VAL A 110 1.62 -1.29 -4.55
N GLY A 111 0.34 -0.98 -4.34
CA GLY A 111 -0.16 -0.67 -3.01
C GLY A 111 -0.14 -1.91 -2.13
N ASN A 112 0.22 -1.76 -0.86
CA ASN A 112 0.17 -2.83 0.12
C ASN A 112 -0.16 -2.23 1.50
N SER A 113 -0.77 -3.04 2.36
CA SER A 113 -0.93 -2.75 3.78
C SER A 113 -0.60 -4.01 4.57
N HIS A 114 0.55 -4.01 5.24
CA HIS A 114 0.89 -5.06 6.19
C HIS A 114 -0.03 -4.93 7.42
N ILE A 115 -0.67 -6.03 7.80
CA ILE A 115 -1.56 -6.09 8.97
C ILE A 115 -1.23 -7.36 9.72
N ASP A 116 -0.73 -7.23 10.95
CA ASP A 116 -0.44 -8.36 11.81
C ASP A 116 -1.72 -9.06 12.26
N ALA A 117 -1.74 -10.38 12.18
CA ALA A 117 -2.91 -11.18 12.53
C ALA A 117 -3.30 -11.00 14.02
N ALA A 118 -2.29 -10.93 14.89
CA ALA A 118 -2.42 -10.57 16.30
C ALA A 118 -1.05 -10.11 16.82
N TRP A 119 -0.92 -8.81 17.12
CA TRP A 119 0.30 -8.22 17.70
C TRP A 119 -0.03 -7.41 18.95
N LEU A 120 -0.47 -6.16 18.78
CA LEU A 120 -0.93 -5.29 19.87
C LEU A 120 -2.47 -5.21 19.96
N TRP A 121 -3.15 -6.05 19.18
CA TRP A 121 -4.61 -6.21 19.14
C TRP A 121 -4.95 -7.69 18.91
N ARG A 122 -6.21 -8.06 19.16
CA ARG A 122 -6.71 -9.41 18.94
C ARG A 122 -7.30 -9.54 17.54
N TRP A 123 -7.66 -10.78 17.21
CA TRP A 123 -8.20 -11.15 15.91
C TRP A 123 -9.44 -10.34 15.50
N ASP A 124 -10.36 -10.08 16.42
CA ASP A 124 -11.60 -9.36 16.09
C ASP A 124 -11.29 -7.93 15.62
N GLU A 125 -10.34 -7.25 16.27
CA GLU A 125 -9.87 -5.94 15.81
C GLU A 125 -9.11 -6.04 14.47
N THR A 126 -8.32 -7.11 14.26
CA THR A 126 -7.68 -7.38 12.95
C THR A 126 -8.70 -7.47 11.82
N VAL A 127 -9.82 -8.18 12.03
CA VAL A 127 -10.90 -8.30 11.03
C VAL A 127 -11.48 -6.93 10.68
N ASP A 128 -11.69 -6.06 11.67
CA ASP A 128 -12.15 -4.70 11.44
C ASP A 128 -11.14 -3.84 10.67
N VAL A 129 -9.85 -3.95 10.99
CA VAL A 129 -8.77 -3.25 10.27
C VAL A 129 -8.69 -3.71 8.81
N ILE A 130 -8.73 -5.02 8.56
CA ILE A 130 -8.75 -5.60 7.22
C ILE A 130 -9.93 -5.07 6.42
N ARG A 131 -11.15 -5.16 6.99
CA ARG A 131 -12.38 -4.69 6.35
C ARG A 131 -12.27 -3.24 5.91
N ASN A 132 -11.81 -2.36 6.80
CA ASN A 132 -11.71 -0.93 6.52
C ASN A 132 -10.62 -0.61 5.49
N THR A 133 -9.48 -1.27 5.59
CA THR A 133 -8.35 -1.11 4.66
C THR A 133 -8.72 -1.56 3.26
N TRP A 134 -9.37 -2.71 3.14
CA TRP A 134 -9.70 -3.29 1.84
C TRP A 134 -10.84 -2.54 1.16
N ARG A 135 -11.86 -2.09 1.91
CA ARG A 135 -12.89 -1.16 1.37
C ARG A 135 -12.29 0.14 0.86
N THR A 136 -11.29 0.68 1.55
CA THR A 136 -10.60 1.90 1.11
C THR A 136 -9.81 1.64 -0.16
N SER A 137 -9.06 0.54 -0.20
CA SER A 137 -8.24 0.16 -1.36
C SER A 137 -9.08 -0.10 -2.61
N LEU A 138 -10.23 -0.76 -2.48
CA LEU A 138 -11.18 -0.94 -3.59
C LEU A 138 -11.73 0.39 -4.11
N LYS A 139 -12.08 1.33 -3.22
CA LYS A 139 -12.49 2.68 -3.64
C LYS A 139 -11.37 3.44 -4.36
N LEU A 140 -10.13 3.25 -3.94
CA LEU A 140 -8.98 3.85 -4.63
C LEU A 140 -8.82 3.26 -6.03
N ALA A 141 -9.04 1.95 -6.20
CA ALA A 141 -9.02 1.29 -7.51
C ALA A 141 -10.08 1.86 -8.47
N GLU A 142 -11.26 2.24 -7.97
CA GLU A 142 -12.30 2.91 -8.77
C GLU A 142 -11.91 4.33 -9.21
N ILE A 143 -11.06 5.01 -8.44
CA ILE A 143 -10.69 6.42 -8.67
C ILE A 143 -9.43 6.53 -9.53
N PHE A 144 -8.48 5.60 -9.39
CA PHE A 144 -7.16 5.69 -10.00
C PHE A 144 -6.93 4.52 -10.98
N PRO A 145 -7.07 4.76 -12.29
CA PRO A 145 -6.76 3.76 -13.31
C PRO A 145 -5.33 3.24 -13.17
N GLY A 146 -5.16 1.92 -13.19
CA GLY A 146 -3.87 1.26 -13.02
C GLY A 146 -3.42 1.05 -11.56
N TYR A 147 -4.24 1.43 -10.58
CA TYR A 147 -3.99 1.11 -9.18
C TYR A 147 -4.10 -0.40 -8.94
N ILE A 148 -3.01 -0.99 -8.42
CA ILE A 148 -2.97 -2.40 -8.02
C ILE A 148 -2.70 -2.46 -6.52
N PHE A 149 -3.48 -3.26 -5.80
CA PHE A 149 -3.25 -3.55 -4.38
C PHE A 149 -2.90 -5.01 -4.16
N ALA A 150 -1.82 -5.28 -3.42
CA ALA A 150 -1.38 -6.62 -3.05
C ALA A 150 -1.69 -6.91 -1.57
N ALA A 151 -2.38 -8.01 -1.33
CA ALA A 151 -2.68 -8.51 0.01
C ALA A 151 -2.43 -10.03 0.12
N SER A 152 -1.91 -10.44 1.27
CA SER A 152 -1.28 -11.74 1.48
C SER A 152 -2.20 -12.80 2.10
N SER A 153 -2.29 -12.82 3.43
CA SER A 153 -2.82 -13.91 4.27
C SER A 153 -4.20 -14.41 3.84
N ALA A 154 -4.31 -15.69 3.46
CA ALA A 154 -5.58 -16.31 3.08
C ALA A 154 -6.64 -16.27 4.20
N ALA A 155 -6.21 -16.31 5.47
CA ALA A 155 -7.09 -16.15 6.62
C ALA A 155 -7.90 -14.84 6.59
N TYR A 156 -7.35 -13.78 5.98
CA TYR A 156 -8.01 -12.47 5.92
C TYR A 156 -9.15 -12.50 4.90
N TYR A 157 -8.94 -13.17 3.77
CA TYR A 157 -9.96 -13.37 2.76
C TYR A 157 -11.07 -14.31 3.27
N ASP A 158 -10.71 -15.40 3.95
CA ASP A 158 -11.67 -16.29 4.60
C ASP A 158 -12.51 -15.55 5.67
N ALA A 159 -11.91 -14.62 6.42
CA ALA A 159 -12.66 -13.74 7.32
C ALA A 159 -13.66 -12.85 6.56
N MET A 160 -13.28 -12.29 5.41
CA MET A 160 -14.20 -11.48 4.60
C MET A 160 -15.33 -12.32 4.01
N ASP A 161 -15.07 -13.55 3.56
CA ASP A 161 -16.12 -14.47 3.10
C ASP A 161 -17.15 -14.73 4.22
N ARG A 162 -16.69 -14.87 5.48
CA ARG A 162 -17.56 -15.17 6.63
C ARG A 162 -18.32 -13.97 7.17
N TYR A 163 -17.65 -12.83 7.31
CA TYR A 163 -18.19 -11.68 8.05
C TYR A 163 -18.61 -10.52 7.14
N GLU A 164 -18.16 -10.49 5.89
CA GLU A 164 -18.32 -9.38 4.96
C GLU A 164 -18.55 -9.86 3.51
N PRO A 165 -19.58 -10.68 3.24
CA PRO A 165 -19.76 -11.36 1.94
C PRO A 165 -19.83 -10.39 0.75
N THR A 166 -20.44 -9.21 0.91
CA THR A 166 -20.48 -8.18 -0.14
C THR A 166 -19.10 -7.62 -0.48
N LEU A 167 -18.24 -7.45 0.53
CA LEU A 167 -16.85 -7.07 0.30
C LEU A 167 -16.08 -8.20 -0.38
N ALA A 168 -16.32 -9.45 0.03
CA ALA A 168 -15.71 -10.61 -0.60
C ALA A 168 -16.07 -10.75 -2.10
N ASP A 169 -17.33 -10.48 -2.48
CA ASP A 169 -17.74 -10.42 -3.88
C ASP A 169 -17.01 -9.32 -4.64
N SER A 170 -16.88 -8.14 -4.04
CA SER A 170 -16.15 -7.01 -4.63
C SER A 170 -14.66 -7.33 -4.83
N LEU A 171 -14.04 -8.04 -3.88
CA LEU A 171 -12.67 -8.53 -3.99
C LEU A 171 -12.52 -9.54 -5.14
N ARG A 172 -13.51 -10.41 -5.35
CA ARG A 172 -13.48 -11.36 -6.48
C ARG A 172 -13.39 -10.61 -7.80
N THR A 173 -14.27 -9.64 -8.01
CA THR A 173 -14.27 -8.81 -9.22
C THR A 173 -12.95 -8.06 -9.36
N ALA A 174 -12.43 -7.46 -8.28
CA ALA A 174 -11.13 -6.77 -8.35
C ALA A 174 -9.95 -7.69 -8.69
N VAL A 175 -9.98 -8.95 -8.27
CA VAL A 175 -8.97 -9.97 -8.65
C VAL A 175 -9.12 -10.36 -10.13
N GLU A 176 -10.36 -10.51 -10.62
CA GLU A 176 -10.64 -10.81 -12.03
C GLU A 176 -10.20 -9.67 -12.95
N ASP A 177 -10.44 -8.43 -12.54
CA ASP A 177 -10.08 -7.19 -13.26
C ASP A 177 -8.59 -6.84 -13.16
N GLY A 178 -7.82 -7.59 -12.37
CA GLY A 178 -6.37 -7.39 -12.21
C GLY A 178 -5.97 -6.20 -11.32
N MET A 179 -6.93 -5.58 -10.62
CA MET A 179 -6.68 -4.48 -9.67
C MET A 179 -6.25 -4.98 -8.29
N TRP A 180 -6.46 -6.27 -8.02
CA TRP A 180 -6.11 -6.91 -6.75
C TRP A 180 -5.19 -8.11 -6.96
N ALA A 181 -3.97 -8.01 -6.41
CA ALA A 181 -2.95 -9.05 -6.50
C ALA A 181 -3.00 -9.97 -5.27
N LEU A 182 -3.26 -11.26 -5.52
CA LEU A 182 -3.14 -12.32 -4.52
C LEU A 182 -1.66 -12.69 -4.35
N VAL A 183 -1.06 -12.29 -3.23
CA VAL A 183 0.32 -12.62 -2.85
C VAL A 183 0.34 -13.46 -1.58
N GLY A 184 1.50 -13.88 -1.10
CA GLY A 184 1.64 -14.65 0.13
C GLY A 184 1.30 -16.13 -0.06
N GLY A 185 0.08 -16.45 -0.48
CA GLY A 185 -0.38 -17.81 -0.75
C GLY A 185 -0.42 -18.75 0.46
N TRP A 186 -0.11 -18.25 1.64
CA TRP A 186 -0.13 -18.95 2.91
C TRP A 186 -1.35 -18.55 3.74
N TRP A 187 -1.67 -19.33 4.77
CA TRP A 187 -2.80 -19.03 5.64
C TRP A 187 -2.60 -17.70 6.37
N VAL A 188 -1.41 -17.50 6.93
CA VAL A 188 -0.92 -16.22 7.48
C VAL A 188 0.54 -16.00 7.08
N GLU A 189 1.01 -14.76 7.16
CA GLU A 189 2.44 -14.44 7.17
C GLU A 189 3.08 -14.97 8.46
N SER A 190 3.54 -16.23 8.45
CA SER A 190 4.03 -16.90 9.65
C SER A 190 5.49 -16.54 9.97
N ASP A 191 5.88 -16.78 11.22
CA ASP A 191 7.29 -17.01 11.52
C ASP A 191 7.81 -18.20 10.71
N LEU A 192 9.11 -18.19 10.39
CA LEU A 192 9.73 -19.18 9.52
C LEU A 192 10.73 -20.08 10.25
N ASN A 193 11.13 -19.74 11.47
CA ASN A 193 12.20 -20.45 12.19
C ASN A 193 11.66 -21.38 13.27
N LEU A 194 10.62 -20.95 13.98
CA LEU A 194 10.01 -21.71 15.08
C LEU A 194 9.14 -22.87 14.58
N PRO A 195 8.30 -22.72 13.55
CA PRO A 195 7.44 -23.80 13.11
C PRO A 195 8.23 -24.95 12.46
N PRO A 196 7.84 -26.22 12.66
CA PRO A 196 8.42 -27.33 11.92
C PRO A 196 8.08 -27.24 10.43
N GLY A 197 8.87 -27.90 9.59
CA GLY A 197 8.67 -27.88 8.14
C GLY A 197 7.26 -28.27 7.70
N GLU A 198 6.64 -29.26 8.33
CA GLU A 198 5.24 -29.64 8.05
C GLU A 198 4.26 -28.48 8.31
N SER A 199 4.47 -27.67 9.35
CA SER A 199 3.63 -26.49 9.59
C SER A 199 3.75 -25.47 8.46
N LEU A 200 4.96 -25.22 7.96
CA LEU A 200 5.17 -24.34 6.79
C LEU A 200 4.54 -24.94 5.52
N VAL A 201 4.64 -26.26 5.33
CA VAL A 201 3.94 -26.96 4.23
C VAL A 201 2.43 -26.75 4.34
N ARG A 202 1.86 -26.85 5.54
CA ARG A 202 0.44 -26.63 5.82
C ARG A 202 -0.01 -25.20 5.61
N GLN A 203 0.82 -24.21 5.94
CA GLN A 203 0.54 -22.80 5.64
C GLN A 203 0.22 -22.62 4.15
N GLY A 204 1.07 -23.14 3.27
CA GLY A 204 0.83 -23.09 1.82
C GLY A 204 -0.27 -24.03 1.35
N LEU A 205 -0.39 -25.23 1.92
CA LEU A 205 -1.46 -26.17 1.53
C LEU A 205 -2.85 -25.54 1.74
N TYR A 206 -3.09 -24.94 2.90
CA TYR A 206 -4.39 -24.34 3.21
C TYR A 206 -4.60 -23.02 2.46
N GLY A 207 -3.59 -22.15 2.42
CA GLY A 207 -3.67 -20.86 1.74
C GLY A 207 -3.87 -21.00 0.22
N GLN A 208 -3.01 -21.78 -0.45
CA GLN A 208 -3.10 -21.96 -1.90
C GLN A 208 -4.40 -22.65 -2.31
N ARG A 209 -4.85 -23.67 -1.58
CA ARG A 209 -6.13 -24.33 -1.87
C ARG A 209 -7.31 -23.41 -1.64
N TYR A 210 -7.25 -22.51 -0.67
CA TYR A 210 -8.28 -21.50 -0.48
C TYR A 210 -8.35 -20.57 -1.70
N PHE A 211 -7.22 -20.01 -2.14
CA PHE A 211 -7.19 -19.14 -3.33
C PHE A 211 -7.61 -19.84 -4.61
N GLU A 212 -7.17 -21.08 -4.81
CA GLU A 212 -7.56 -21.88 -5.98
C GLU A 212 -9.07 -22.11 -6.02
N ARG A 213 -9.70 -22.46 -4.88
CA ARG A 213 -11.16 -22.62 -4.81
C ARG A 213 -11.91 -21.30 -4.98
N ARG A 214 -11.42 -20.22 -4.35
CA ARG A 214 -12.16 -18.95 -4.24
C ARG A 214 -12.00 -18.02 -5.44
N TYR A 215 -10.85 -18.08 -6.11
CA TYR A 215 -10.46 -17.19 -7.20
C TYR A 215 -9.97 -17.93 -8.46
N GLY A 216 -9.99 -19.26 -8.47
CA GLY A 216 -9.58 -20.07 -9.62
C GLY A 216 -8.08 -20.02 -9.92
N ARG A 217 -7.26 -19.48 -9.02
CA ARG A 217 -5.80 -19.34 -9.21
C ARG A 217 -5.06 -19.36 -7.89
N ARG A 218 -3.78 -19.75 -7.95
CA ARG A 218 -2.84 -19.76 -6.82
C ARG A 218 -1.99 -18.49 -6.81
N ALA A 219 -1.49 -18.10 -5.64
CA ALA A 219 -0.52 -17.02 -5.54
C ALA A 219 0.85 -17.52 -6.02
N ARG A 220 1.51 -16.73 -6.88
CA ARG A 220 2.85 -17.05 -7.44
C ARG A 220 3.99 -16.39 -6.67
N VAL A 221 3.68 -15.42 -5.81
CA VAL A 221 4.65 -14.65 -5.03
C VAL A 221 4.50 -15.01 -3.56
N ALA A 222 5.51 -15.65 -3.00
CA ALA A 222 5.65 -15.78 -1.55
C ALA A 222 5.96 -14.40 -0.96
N TRP A 223 5.19 -13.98 0.04
CA TRP A 223 5.21 -12.63 0.58
C TRP A 223 5.41 -12.70 2.09
N THR A 224 6.62 -12.39 2.53
CA THR A 224 7.01 -12.44 3.95
C THR A 224 7.89 -11.24 4.32
N PRO A 225 7.37 -10.01 4.16
CA PRO A 225 8.11 -8.79 4.43
C PRO A 225 8.54 -8.68 5.89
N ASP A 226 7.75 -9.22 6.83
CA ASP A 226 7.92 -9.03 8.28
C ASP A 226 8.36 -10.29 9.05
N SER A 227 8.80 -11.36 8.39
CA SER A 227 9.31 -12.56 9.09
C SER A 227 10.74 -12.37 9.63
N PHE A 228 11.00 -12.82 10.86
CA PHE A 228 12.29 -12.61 11.55
C PHE A 228 13.29 -13.74 11.29
N GLY A 229 13.80 -13.78 10.07
CA GLY A 229 14.80 -14.76 9.63
C GLY A 229 14.20 -15.83 8.72
N TYR A 230 15.09 -16.53 8.01
CA TYR A 230 14.72 -17.37 6.86
C TYR A 230 15.56 -18.65 6.86
N PRO A 231 14.96 -19.85 7.06
CA PRO A 231 15.71 -21.08 7.05
C PRO A 231 16.16 -21.43 5.64
N TRP A 232 17.34 -22.04 5.52
CA TRP A 232 17.95 -22.42 4.24
C TRP A 232 17.15 -23.47 3.46
N THR A 233 16.22 -24.17 4.10
CA THR A 233 15.30 -25.15 3.47
C THR A 233 14.06 -24.49 2.84
N LEU A 234 13.79 -23.22 3.14
CA LEU A 234 12.57 -22.53 2.68
C LEU A 234 12.41 -22.52 1.15
N PRO A 235 13.44 -22.33 0.31
CA PRO A 235 13.28 -22.34 -1.15
C PRO A 235 12.67 -23.64 -1.67
N GLN A 236 13.04 -24.79 -1.10
CA GLN A 236 12.50 -26.09 -1.49
C GLN A 236 11.00 -26.19 -1.14
N ILE A 237 10.62 -25.71 0.05
CA ILE A 237 9.21 -25.66 0.50
C ILE A 237 8.39 -24.75 -0.42
N LEU A 238 8.88 -23.53 -0.69
CA LEU A 238 8.19 -22.56 -1.54
C LEU A 238 8.01 -23.10 -2.96
N LYS A 239 9.05 -23.69 -3.54
CA LYS A 239 8.99 -24.30 -4.87
C LYS A 239 8.03 -25.49 -4.92
N GLY A 240 8.01 -26.34 -3.88
CA GLY A 240 7.06 -27.44 -3.73
C GLY A 240 5.59 -26.97 -3.61
N GLN A 241 5.37 -25.74 -3.15
CA GLN A 241 4.05 -25.11 -3.07
C GLN A 241 3.65 -24.36 -4.34
N GLY A 242 4.52 -24.30 -5.35
CA GLY A 242 4.27 -23.65 -6.63
C GLY A 242 4.52 -22.14 -6.65
N PHE A 243 5.26 -21.59 -5.68
CA PHE A 243 5.72 -20.22 -5.76
C PHE A 243 6.88 -20.07 -6.76
N GLU A 244 6.89 -18.95 -7.46
CA GLU A 244 7.92 -18.61 -8.45
C GLU A 244 8.80 -17.45 -7.99
N TYR A 245 8.25 -16.57 -7.15
CA TYR A 245 8.93 -15.40 -6.62
C TYR A 245 8.79 -15.36 -5.11
N PHE A 246 9.72 -14.64 -4.47
CA PHE A 246 9.75 -14.43 -3.03
C PHE A 246 10.08 -12.96 -2.76
N VAL A 247 9.37 -12.36 -1.80
CA VAL A 247 9.55 -10.97 -1.38
C VAL A 247 9.71 -10.93 0.14
N THR A 248 10.76 -10.24 0.59
CA THR A 248 11.10 -10.00 2.00
C THR A 248 11.63 -8.58 2.18
N GLN A 249 11.50 -8.04 3.40
CA GLN A 249 12.15 -6.80 3.81
C GLN A 249 13.10 -7.00 5.00
N LYS A 250 12.77 -7.86 5.97
CA LYS A 250 13.55 -8.01 7.22
C LYS A 250 15.00 -8.44 7.04
N ILE A 251 15.34 -9.11 5.94
CA ILE A 251 16.74 -9.46 5.64
C ILE A 251 17.67 -8.24 5.54
N ARG A 252 17.12 -7.03 5.38
CA ARG A 252 17.89 -5.77 5.37
C ARG A 252 18.11 -5.14 6.74
N TRP A 253 17.46 -5.64 7.79
CA TRP A 253 17.51 -5.02 9.12
C TRP A 253 18.67 -5.56 9.97
N ASN A 254 19.74 -6.05 9.33
CA ASN A 254 20.91 -6.56 10.02
C ASN A 254 21.75 -5.39 10.56
N ASP A 255 22.21 -5.50 11.80
CA ASP A 255 23.09 -4.52 12.44
C ASP A 255 24.57 -4.69 12.06
N SER A 256 24.98 -5.93 11.80
CA SER A 256 26.40 -6.32 11.68
C SER A 256 26.78 -6.75 10.27
N THR A 257 25.87 -7.39 9.54
CA THR A 257 26.14 -7.97 8.22
C THR A 257 25.18 -7.43 7.18
N GLU A 258 25.65 -6.54 6.33
CA GLU A 258 24.85 -6.00 5.23
C GLU A 258 24.48 -7.11 4.23
N PHE A 259 23.20 -7.15 3.82
CA PHE A 259 22.74 -8.01 2.73
C PHE A 259 22.86 -7.26 1.39
N PRO A 260 23.77 -7.68 0.49
CA PRO A 260 24.20 -6.82 -0.62
C PRO A 260 23.27 -6.84 -1.84
N HIS A 261 22.19 -7.62 -1.84
CA HIS A 261 21.36 -7.85 -3.02
C HIS A 261 19.97 -7.24 -2.90
N ASN A 262 19.49 -6.58 -3.96
CA ASN A 262 18.10 -6.11 -4.10
C ASN A 262 17.19 -7.15 -4.76
N ALA A 263 17.74 -7.93 -5.68
CA ALA A 263 17.11 -9.08 -6.31
C ALA A 263 18.17 -10.18 -6.41
N PHE A 264 17.79 -11.42 -6.14
CA PHE A 264 18.69 -12.56 -6.13
C PHE A 264 17.93 -13.85 -6.40
N TYR A 265 18.65 -14.85 -6.92
CA TYR A 265 18.17 -16.22 -6.95
C TYR A 265 18.51 -16.89 -5.62
N TRP A 266 17.50 -17.40 -4.94
CA TRP A 266 17.70 -18.10 -3.68
C TRP A 266 17.67 -19.61 -3.90
N GLU A 267 18.84 -20.25 -3.81
CA GLU A 267 18.99 -21.69 -3.86
C GLU A 267 18.93 -22.29 -2.44
N GLY A 268 17.99 -23.20 -2.22
CA GLY A 268 17.96 -24.05 -1.04
C GLY A 268 18.73 -25.35 -1.29
N ARG A 269 18.96 -26.11 -0.23
CA ARG A 269 19.53 -27.47 -0.33
C ARG A 269 18.47 -28.51 -0.68
#